data_AF-A0A4R2P2P6-F1
#
_entry.id   AF-A0A4R2P2P6-F1
#
_cell.length_a   1.000
_cell.length_b   1.000
_cell.length_c   1.000
_cell.angle_alpha   90.00
_cell.angle_beta   90.00
_cell.angle_gamma   90.00
#
_symmetry.space_group_name_H-M   'P 1'
#
loop_
_entity.id
_entity.type
_entity.pdbx_description
1 polymer ?
#
loop_
_entity_poly.entity_id
_entity_poly.type
_entity_poly.pdbx_seq_one_letter_code
_entity_poly.pdbx_strand_id
1 'polypeptide(L)'
;MDPILFEIPTVLETERLILKMPSPGDGEVVNAAIKASLTELKPWLGFAQNTPTVNETEVNTRVAHAKFLKREGLRLLIFHDSHSIIRLIV
;
A
#
# COMPACT_ATOMS: atom_id res chain seq x y z
N MET A 1 2.87 -7.65 -26.17
CA MET A 1 3.16 -6.25 -25.80
C MET A 1 3.88 -6.30 -24.48
N ASP A 2 5.01 -5.61 -24.33
CA ASP A 2 5.74 -5.58 -23.06
C ASP A 2 4.95 -4.74 -22.04
N PRO A 3 4.52 -5.29 -20.89
CA PRO A 3 3.72 -4.56 -19.91
C PRO A 3 4.36 -3.26 -19.45
N ILE A 4 5.69 -3.17 -19.40
CA ILE A 4 6.40 -1.98 -18.91
C ILE A 4 6.11 -0.73 -19.75
N LEU A 5 5.65 -0.90 -20.99
CA LEU A 5 5.30 0.18 -21.91
C LEU A 5 3.92 0.81 -21.61
N PHE A 6 3.14 0.25 -20.69
CA PHE A 6 1.87 0.87 -20.29
C PHE A 6 2.11 2.09 -19.40
N GLU A 7 1.54 3.23 -19.80
CA GLU A 7 1.49 4.45 -19.00
C GLU A 7 0.33 4.37 -18.00
N ILE A 8 0.62 3.91 -16.78
CA ILE A 8 -0.34 3.88 -15.68
C ILE A 8 -0.06 5.06 -14.74
N PRO A 9 -1.09 5.85 -14.38
CA PRO A 9 -0.95 6.92 -13.40
C PRO A 9 -0.40 6.42 -12.07
N THR A 10 0.55 7.18 -11.51
CA THR A 10 1.15 6.90 -10.20
C THR A 10 0.37 7.51 -9.05
N VAL A 11 -0.49 8.48 -9.36
CA VAL A 11 -1.42 9.16 -8.45
C VAL A 11 -2.77 9.32 -9.14
N LEU A 12 -3.85 9.06 -8.42
CA LEU A 12 -5.22 9.31 -8.81
C LEU A 12 -5.89 10.10 -7.68
N GLU A 13 -6.45 11.25 -8.02
CA GLU A 13 -7.14 12.12 -7.07
C GLU A 13 -8.64 12.08 -7.34
N THR A 14 -9.42 12.14 -6.26
CA THR A 14 -10.87 12.27 -6.28
C THR A 14 -11.24 13.42 -5.34
N GLU A 15 -12.53 13.72 -5.20
CA GLU A 15 -13.01 14.75 -4.26
C GLU A 15 -12.67 14.48 -2.79
N ARG A 16 -12.36 13.23 -2.41
CA ARG A 16 -12.14 12.85 -1.00
C ARG A 16 -10.90 11.98 -0.77
N LEU A 17 -10.30 11.47 -1.83
CA LEU A 17 -9.30 10.42 -1.78
C LEU A 17 -8.13 10.71 -2.71
N ILE A 18 -6.94 10.35 -2.24
CA ILE A 18 -5.73 10.25 -3.03
C ILE A 18 -5.29 8.78 -3.03
N LEU A 19 -5.20 8.20 -4.22
CA LEU A 19 -4.61 6.89 -4.43
C LEU A 19 -3.22 7.09 -5.04
N LYS A 20 -2.17 6.67 -4.35
CA LYS A 20 -0.80 6.77 -4.89
C LYS A 20 -0.09 5.42 -4.85
N MET A 21 0.82 5.20 -5.78
CA MET A 21 1.73 4.05 -5.69
C MET A 21 2.58 4.13 -4.40
N PRO A 22 2.99 2.98 -3.83
CA PRO A 22 3.92 2.95 -2.71
C PRO A 22 5.22 3.69 -3.05
N SER A 23 5.79 4.39 -2.10
CA SER A 23 7.10 5.05 -2.21
C SER A 23 8.00 4.66 -1.03
N PRO A 24 9.33 4.67 -1.22
CA PRO A 24 10.27 4.54 -0.10
C PRO A 24 9.93 5.53 1.03
N GLY A 25 9.86 5.03 2.28
CA GLY A 25 9.47 5.83 3.45
C GLY A 25 7.98 5.74 3.82
N ASP A 26 7.11 5.21 2.97
CA ASP A 26 5.70 4.99 3.35
C ASP A 26 5.54 3.86 4.39
N GLY A 27 6.58 3.05 4.66
CA GLY A 27 6.50 1.89 5.54
C GLY A 27 5.98 2.16 6.95
N GLU A 28 6.26 3.34 7.52
CA GLU A 28 5.75 3.74 8.83
C GLU A 28 4.22 3.92 8.82
N VAL A 29 3.71 4.67 7.85
CA VAL A 29 2.27 4.95 7.74
C VAL A 29 1.50 3.69 7.36
N VAL A 30 2.06 2.86 6.47
CA VAL A 30 1.50 1.55 6.13
C VAL A 30 1.47 0.63 7.35
N ASN A 31 2.54 0.59 8.16
CA ASN A 31 2.58 -0.25 9.36
C ASN A 31 1.54 0.20 10.40
N ALA A 32 1.36 1.51 10.57
CA ALA A 32 0.32 2.07 11.43
C ALA A 32 -1.09 1.64 10.96
N ALA A 33 -1.34 1.67 9.64
CA ALA A 33 -2.61 1.23 9.07
C ALA A 33 -2.85 -0.28 9.27
N ILE A 34 -1.81 -1.12 9.07
CA ILE A 34 -1.88 -2.56 9.33
C ILE A 34 -2.22 -2.80 10.81
N LYS A 35 -1.51 -2.15 11.75
CA LYS A 35 -1.78 -2.29 13.19
C LYS A 35 -3.20 -1.90 13.56
N ALA A 36 -3.74 -0.84 12.93
CA ALA A 36 -5.08 -0.36 13.18
C ALA A 36 -6.19 -1.31 12.69
N SER A 37 -5.93 -2.11 11.65
CA SER A 37 -6.93 -2.99 11.03
C SER A 37 -6.71 -4.49 11.30
N LEU A 38 -5.54 -4.89 11.80
CA LEU A 38 -5.15 -6.30 11.91
C LEU A 38 -6.17 -7.15 12.68
N THR A 39 -6.63 -6.68 13.84
CA THR A 39 -7.59 -7.42 14.68
C THR A 39 -8.88 -7.72 13.94
N GLU A 40 -9.40 -6.76 13.17
CA GLU A 40 -10.63 -6.89 12.38
C GLU A 40 -10.43 -7.81 11.17
N LEU A 41 -9.23 -7.80 10.58
CA LEU A 41 -8.90 -8.54 9.35
C LEU A 41 -8.40 -9.97 9.57
N LYS A 42 -7.87 -10.29 10.77
CA LYS A 42 -7.34 -11.62 11.13
C LYS A 42 -8.24 -12.80 10.75
N PRO A 43 -9.58 -12.76 10.98
CA PRO A 43 -10.47 -13.86 10.61
C PRO A 43 -10.61 -14.07 9.10
N TRP A 44 -10.34 -13.03 8.31
CA TRP A 44 -10.59 -13.00 6.88
C TRP A 44 -9.32 -13.22 6.05
N LEU A 45 -8.16 -12.82 6.58
CA LEU A 45 -6.90 -12.79 5.85
C LEU A 45 -5.89 -13.77 6.46
N GLY A 46 -5.75 -14.95 5.86
CA GLY A 46 -4.85 -16.01 6.32
C GLY A 46 -3.36 -15.61 6.39
N PHE A 47 -2.95 -14.57 5.66
CA PHE A 47 -1.59 -14.02 5.73
C PHE A 47 -1.41 -12.94 6.81
N ALA A 48 -2.50 -12.35 7.33
CA ALA A 48 -2.47 -11.25 8.30
C ALA A 48 -2.60 -11.78 9.74
N GLN A 49 -1.75 -12.73 10.13
CA GLN A 49 -1.84 -13.38 11.45
C GLN A 49 -0.99 -12.68 12.52
N ASN A 50 0.14 -12.09 12.10
CA ASN A 50 1.10 -11.42 12.96
C ASN A 50 1.27 -9.96 12.56
N THR A 51 1.57 -9.11 13.54
CA THR A 51 1.91 -7.71 13.29
C THR A 51 3.34 -7.62 12.77
N PRO A 52 3.58 -7.14 11.54
CA PRO A 52 4.94 -6.93 11.05
C PRO A 52 5.61 -5.76 11.79
N THR A 53 6.93 -5.80 11.87
CA THR A 53 7.75 -4.65 12.28
C THR A 53 7.68 -3.54 11.23
N VAL A 54 8.06 -2.32 11.61
CA VAL A 54 8.14 -1.19 10.68
C VAL A 54 9.15 -1.49 9.56
N ASN A 55 10.30 -2.08 9.89
CA ASN A 55 11.32 -2.45 8.91
C ASN A 55 10.82 -3.50 7.90
N GLU A 56 10.12 -4.54 8.34
CA GLU A 56 9.52 -5.54 7.44
C GLU A 56 8.46 -4.89 6.53
N THR A 57 7.69 -3.94 7.06
CA THR A 57 6.69 -3.20 6.29
C THR A 57 7.34 -2.29 5.26
N GLU A 58 8.44 -1.61 5.60
CA GLU A 58 9.22 -0.80 4.67
C GLU A 58 9.84 -1.66 3.55
N VAL A 59 10.39 -2.83 3.87
CA VAL A 59 10.89 -3.79 2.87
C VAL A 59 9.75 -4.19 1.92
N ASN A 60 8.59 -4.57 2.45
CA ASN A 60 7.44 -4.95 1.64
C ASN A 60 6.94 -3.79 0.75
N THR A 61 6.95 -2.57 1.27
CA THR A 61 6.56 -1.33 0.56
C THR A 61 7.51 -1.05 -0.60
N ARG A 62 8.83 -1.18 -0.40
CA ARG A 62 9.84 -1.02 -1.46
C ARG A 62 9.73 -2.10 -2.54
N VAL A 63 9.45 -3.35 -2.14
CA VAL A 63 9.19 -4.44 -3.10
C VAL A 63 7.94 -4.13 -3.93
N ALA A 64 6.87 -3.63 -3.30
CA ALA A 64 5.65 -3.24 -4.01
C ALA A 64 5.88 -2.05 -4.96
N HIS A 65 6.67 -1.06 -4.55
CA HIS A 65 7.11 0.03 -5.41
C HIS A 65 7.82 -0.48 -6.68
N ALA A 66 8.79 -1.38 -6.51
CA ALA A 66 9.50 -1.97 -7.65
C ALA A 66 8.57 -2.78 -8.57
N LYS A 67 7.65 -3.57 -8.00
CA LYS A 67 6.64 -4.31 -8.76
C LYS A 67 5.68 -3.39 -9.52
N PHE A 68 5.34 -2.23 -8.95
CA PHE A 68 4.51 -1.23 -9.62
C PHE A 68 5.22 -0.68 -10.86
N LEU A 69 6.49 -0.30 -10.74
CA LEU A 69 7.30 0.20 -11.85
C LEU A 69 7.51 -0.85 -12.95
N LYS A 70 7.67 -2.12 -12.57
CA LYS A 70 7.80 -3.25 -13.51
C LYS A 70 6.48 -3.73 -14.11
N ARG A 71 5.34 -3.18 -13.67
CA ARG A 71 3.99 -3.63 -14.07
C ARG A 71 3.70 -5.10 -13.72
N GLU A 72 4.33 -5.60 -12.66
CA GLU A 72 4.13 -6.94 -12.11
C GLU A 72 3.08 -6.96 -10.98
N GLY A 73 2.77 -5.80 -10.41
CA GLY A 73 1.75 -5.64 -9.38
C GLY A 73 1.46 -4.17 -9.09
N LEU A 74 0.19 -3.77 -9.24
CA LEU A 74 -0.23 -2.38 -9.11
C LEU A 74 -0.84 -2.11 -7.72
N ARG A 75 -0.02 -2.21 -6.67
CA ARG A 75 -0.45 -1.80 -5.33
C ARG A 75 -0.66 -0.30 -5.31
N LEU A 76 -1.78 0.15 -4.76
CA LEU A 76 -2.08 1.56 -4.50
C LEU A 76 -2.34 1.74 -3.00
N LEU A 77 -1.78 2.80 -2.45
CA LEU A 77 -2.02 3.27 -1.10
C LEU A 77 -3.15 4.30 -1.15
N ILE A 78 -4.15 4.16 -0.28
CA ILE A 78 -5.35 5.02 -0.27
C ILE A 78 -5.32 5.96 0.93
N PHE A 79 -5.38 7.25 0.66
CA PHE A 79 -5.41 8.33 1.66
C PHE A 79 -6.74 9.07 1.56
N HIS A 80 -7.30 9.46 2.70
CA HIS A 80 -8.35 10.47 2.74
C HIS A 80 -7.68 11.85 2.70
N ASP A 81 -8.27 12.84 2.00
CA ASP A 81 -7.72 14.19 1.73
C ASP A 81 -7.20 14.96 2.96
N SER A 82 -7.45 14.45 4.16
CA SER A 82 -6.94 14.91 5.46
C SER A 82 -5.74 14.13 6.00
N HIS A 83 -4.83 13.64 5.14
CA HIS A 83 -3.56 12.98 5.51
C HIS A 83 -3.69 11.66 6.32
N SER A 84 -4.90 11.12 6.44
CA SER A 84 -5.12 9.86 7.16
C SER A 84 -5.24 8.71 6.17
N ILE A 85 -4.36 7.69 6.29
CA ILE A 85 -4.52 6.46 5.51
C ILE A 85 -5.86 5.82 5.85
N ILE A 86 -6.60 5.43 4.81
CA ILE A 86 -7.80 4.60 4.97
C ILE A 86 -7.34 3.21 5.39
N ARG A 87 -7.99 2.65 6.41
CA ARG A 87 -7.64 1.45 7.20
C ARG A 87 -7.46 0.12 6.44
N LEU A 88 -7.17 0.14 5.15
CA LEU A 88 -6.97 -1.07 4.38
C LEU A 88 -5.80 -0.91 3.40
N ILE A 89 -4.65 -1.48 3.78
CA ILE A 89 -3.61 -1.85 2.82
C ILE A 89 -3.22 -3.29 3.14
N VAL A 90 -3.57 -4.20 2.25
CA VAL A 90 -2.94 -5.52 2.11
C VAL A 90 -2.36 -5.65 0.72
#